data_AF-A0A972Z8H9-F1
#
_entry.id   AF-A0A972Z8H9-F1
#
_cell.length_a   1.000
_cell.length_b   1.000
_cell.length_c   1.000
_cell.angle_alpha   90.00
_cell.angle_beta   90.00
_cell.angle_gamma   90.00
#
_symmetry.space_group_name_H-M   'P 1'
#
loop_
_entity.id
_entity.type
_entity.pdbx_description
1 polymer ?
#
loop_
_entity_poly.entity_id
_entity_poly.type
_entity_poly.pdbx_seq_one_letter_code
_entity_poly.pdbx_strand_id
1 'polypeptide(L)'
;KVANLAKSQADKKMLKEEVDDEDIAEVVAKWTGIPVARMMESDIEKLLHMEERLKKRVIGQEDAIGAVSNALRRARSGLQDPNRPIGSFIFMGPTGVGKTELAKALAEFIFDDEQAMTRIDMSEFMEKHSVSRLIGAPPGYVGYEEGGYLTEAVRRKPYSVLLFDEIEKAHQDVFNILLQILDDGRLTDGHGRTVDCKNTIVIMTSNIGDQWIQDFSLGEEERRKRTAETLRATFKPEFLNRIDDIINFRSLTITDIDQIIDIQISRIQKRLQDRKIYLELTDVAKTYLSKAGYSPTYGARPLKRTLQKIIENSMATKMLEGAFHEDDHIVADIDEKGTVVFTKK
;
A
#
# COMPACT_ATOMS: atom_id res chain seq x y z
N LYS A 1 -4.40 -66.18 17.22
CA LYS A 1 -3.29 -65.20 17.27
C LYS A 1 -3.06 -64.46 15.94
N VAL A 2 -4.08 -64.28 15.08
CA VAL A 2 -3.96 -63.55 13.79
C VAL A 2 -4.92 -62.35 13.70
N ALA A 3 -5.65 -62.02 14.77
CA ALA A 3 -6.66 -60.96 14.75
C ALA A 3 -6.27 -59.65 15.47
N ASN A 4 -5.02 -59.51 15.95
CA ASN A 4 -4.59 -58.33 16.74
C ASN A 4 -3.46 -57.50 16.12
N LEU A 5 -3.12 -57.68 14.84
CA LEU A 5 -2.10 -56.87 14.16
C LEU A 5 -2.70 -55.82 13.18
N ALA A 6 -4.01 -55.83 12.94
CA ALA A 6 -4.66 -54.92 11.99
C ALA A 6 -5.19 -53.60 12.61
N LYS A 7 -4.93 -53.34 13.91
CA LYS A 7 -5.44 -52.13 14.62
C LYS A 7 -4.35 -51.22 15.17
N SER A 8 -3.09 -51.37 14.74
CA SER A 8 -1.95 -50.54 15.19
C SER A 8 -1.17 -49.90 14.03
N GLN A 9 -1.81 -49.71 12.86
CA GLN A 9 -1.20 -49.07 11.69
C GLN A 9 -2.06 -47.95 11.08
N ALA A 10 -3.07 -47.45 11.79
CA ALA A 10 -3.90 -46.35 11.32
C ALA A 10 -3.37 -44.94 11.69
N ASP A 11 -2.32 -44.84 12.52
CA ASP A 11 -1.81 -43.55 13.06
C ASP A 11 -0.35 -43.23 12.72
N LYS A 12 0.27 -43.95 11.78
CA LYS A 12 1.52 -43.48 11.18
C LYS A 12 1.17 -42.67 9.94
N LYS A 13 1.16 -41.34 10.08
CA LYS A 13 1.36 -40.42 8.94
C LYS A 13 2.47 -41.01 8.08
N MET A 14 2.12 -41.47 6.87
CA MET A 14 3.12 -41.94 5.92
C MET A 14 4.06 -40.76 5.66
N LEU A 15 5.33 -40.92 6.01
CA LEU A 15 6.37 -39.98 5.62
C LEU A 15 6.45 -40.04 4.09
N LYS A 16 6.25 -38.89 3.44
CA LYS A 16 6.47 -38.72 2.01
C LYS A 16 7.96 -39.01 1.75
N GLU A 17 8.26 -40.04 0.97
CA GLU A 17 9.65 -40.49 0.73
C GLU A 17 10.37 -39.68 -0.36
N GLU A 18 9.65 -38.85 -1.12
CA GLU A 18 10.20 -37.98 -2.16
C GLU A 18 9.85 -36.52 -1.88
N VAL A 19 10.83 -35.63 -2.12
CA VAL A 19 10.69 -34.18 -2.01
C VAL A 19 10.27 -33.65 -3.38
N ASP A 20 9.11 -32.98 -3.45
CA ASP A 20 8.65 -32.31 -4.66
C ASP A 20 8.79 -30.78 -4.60
N ASP A 21 8.41 -30.11 -5.69
CA ASP A 21 8.46 -28.64 -5.80
C ASP A 21 7.64 -27.95 -4.69
N GLU A 22 6.57 -28.59 -4.19
CA GLU A 22 5.72 -28.04 -3.12
C GLU A 22 6.42 -28.12 -1.76
N ASP A 23 7.10 -29.24 -1.47
CA ASP A 23 7.88 -29.40 -0.25
C ASP A 23 9.04 -28.39 -0.16
N ILE A 24 9.74 -28.13 -1.28
CA ILE A 24 10.78 -27.10 -1.36
C ILE A 24 10.17 -25.71 -1.14
N ALA A 25 9.04 -25.43 -1.80
CA ALA A 25 8.36 -24.15 -1.67
C ALA A 25 7.86 -23.86 -0.25
N GLU A 26 7.35 -24.86 0.47
CA GLU A 26 6.93 -24.71 1.87
C GLU A 26 8.11 -24.37 2.78
N VAL A 27 9.25 -25.03 2.59
CA VAL A 27 10.47 -24.76 3.39
C VAL A 27 11.00 -23.35 3.10
N VAL A 28 11.09 -22.96 1.82
CA VAL A 28 11.53 -21.61 1.47
C VAL A 28 10.54 -20.58 1.99
N ALA A 29 9.24 -20.79 1.84
CA ALA A 29 8.21 -19.90 2.38
C ALA A 29 8.26 -19.77 3.90
N LYS A 30 8.61 -20.84 4.61
CA LYS A 30 8.81 -20.80 6.06
C LYS A 30 10.06 -20.01 6.47
N TRP A 31 11.10 -20.00 5.64
CA TRP A 31 12.33 -19.22 5.88
C TRP A 31 12.20 -17.76 5.46
N THR A 32 11.52 -17.48 4.36
CA THR A 32 11.35 -16.12 3.79
C THR A 32 10.09 -15.43 4.28
N GLY A 33 9.12 -16.18 4.81
CA GLY A 33 7.79 -15.73 5.21
C GLY A 33 6.77 -15.68 4.07
N ILE A 34 7.12 -16.07 2.83
CA ILE A 34 6.32 -15.77 1.63
C ILE A 34 6.21 -16.98 0.69
N PRO A 35 5.03 -17.30 0.12
CA PRO A 35 4.81 -18.50 -0.68
C PRO A 35 5.71 -18.55 -1.93
N VAL A 36 6.56 -19.57 -2.02
CA VAL A 36 7.51 -19.76 -3.15
C VAL A 36 7.03 -20.84 -4.13
N ALA A 37 5.81 -21.35 -3.95
CA ALA A 37 5.27 -22.39 -4.83
C ALA A 37 4.99 -21.81 -6.24
N ARG A 38 5.01 -22.69 -7.25
CA ARG A 38 4.21 -22.46 -8.47
C ARG A 38 2.85 -21.97 -8.03
N MET A 39 2.33 -20.91 -8.65
CA MET A 39 1.10 -20.26 -8.23
C MET A 39 0.06 -21.31 -7.83
N MET A 40 -0.29 -21.34 -6.54
CA MET A 40 -1.39 -22.20 -6.10
C MET A 40 -2.65 -21.73 -6.84
N GLU A 41 -3.60 -22.63 -7.09
CA GLU A 41 -4.86 -22.29 -7.76
C GLU A 41 -5.56 -21.11 -7.06
N SER A 42 -5.41 -21.02 -5.73
CA SER A 42 -5.85 -19.90 -4.91
C SER A 42 -5.18 -18.56 -5.22
N ASP A 43 -3.89 -18.56 -5.59
CA ASP A 43 -3.15 -17.33 -5.93
C ASP A 43 -3.54 -16.81 -7.32
N ILE A 44 -3.83 -17.72 -8.25
CA ILE A 44 -4.38 -17.36 -9.57
C ILE A 44 -5.75 -16.70 -9.39
N GLU A 45 -6.64 -17.33 -8.62
CA GLU A 45 -7.97 -16.77 -8.34
C GLU A 45 -7.87 -15.41 -7.63
N LYS A 46 -6.96 -15.27 -6.64
CA LYS A 46 -6.67 -13.96 -6.02
C LYS A 46 -6.34 -12.91 -7.09
N LEU A 47 -5.42 -13.19 -8.02
CA LEU A 47 -5.02 -12.23 -9.06
C LEU A 47 -6.11 -11.94 -10.11
N LEU A 48 -6.96 -12.91 -10.41
CA LEU A 48 -8.10 -12.72 -11.32
C LEU A 48 -9.13 -11.75 -10.74
N HIS A 49 -9.32 -11.76 -9.42
CA HIS A 49 -10.23 -10.89 -8.68
C HIS A 49 -9.51 -9.72 -7.98
N MET A 50 -8.32 -9.36 -8.46
CA MET A 50 -7.47 -8.35 -7.80
C MET A 50 -8.15 -6.99 -7.72
N GLU A 51 -8.75 -6.53 -8.82
CA GLU A 51 -9.42 -5.23 -8.88
C GLU A 51 -10.57 -5.14 -7.88
N GLU A 52 -11.40 -6.19 -7.79
CA GLU A 52 -12.54 -6.25 -6.88
C GLU A 52 -12.10 -6.20 -5.41
N ARG A 53 -10.99 -6.85 -5.10
CA ARG A 53 -10.42 -6.86 -3.74
C ARG A 53 -9.80 -5.52 -3.38
N LEU A 54 -9.02 -4.93 -4.29
CA LEU A 54 -8.40 -3.62 -4.06
C LEU A 54 -9.42 -2.49 -3.93
N LYS A 55 -10.51 -2.52 -4.73
CA LYS A 55 -11.59 -1.52 -4.67
C LYS A 55 -12.33 -1.48 -3.32
N LYS A 56 -12.27 -2.55 -2.52
CA LYS A 56 -12.84 -2.53 -1.16
C LYS A 56 -12.06 -1.63 -0.20
N ARG A 57 -10.80 -1.33 -0.52
CA ARG A 57 -9.88 -0.54 0.32
C ARG A 57 -9.54 0.81 -0.32
N VAL A 58 -9.37 0.84 -1.64
CA VAL A 58 -8.98 2.03 -2.41
C VAL A 58 -10.18 2.48 -3.25
N ILE A 59 -10.82 3.57 -2.83
CA ILE A 59 -12.04 4.08 -3.44
C ILE A 59 -11.74 5.09 -4.54
N GLY A 60 -12.42 4.96 -5.67
CA GLY A 60 -12.46 5.97 -6.73
C GLY A 60 -11.20 6.04 -7.59
N GLN A 61 -10.38 5.00 -7.59
CA GLN A 61 -9.13 4.96 -8.35
C GLN A 61 -9.11 3.73 -9.28
N GLU A 62 -10.19 3.53 -10.03
CA GLU A 62 -10.43 2.35 -10.86
C GLU A 62 -9.33 2.15 -11.91
N ASP A 63 -8.91 3.23 -12.58
CA ASP A 63 -7.85 3.19 -13.59
C ASP A 63 -6.50 2.82 -12.98
N ALA A 64 -6.19 3.36 -11.80
CA ALA A 64 -4.96 3.06 -11.08
C ALA A 64 -4.91 1.60 -10.63
N ILE A 65 -6.04 1.10 -10.10
CA ILE A 65 -6.20 -0.30 -9.69
C ILE A 65 -6.06 -1.22 -10.91
N GLY A 66 -6.69 -0.88 -12.04
CA GLY A 66 -6.60 -1.66 -13.28
C GLY A 66 -5.18 -1.72 -13.85
N ALA A 67 -4.48 -0.59 -13.90
CA ALA A 67 -3.10 -0.52 -14.39
C ALA A 67 -2.14 -1.39 -13.56
N VAL A 68 -2.19 -1.26 -12.22
CA VAL A 68 -1.37 -2.08 -11.33
C VAL A 68 -1.73 -3.57 -11.44
N SER A 69 -3.02 -3.91 -11.46
CA SER A 69 -3.46 -5.31 -11.55
C SER A 69 -2.99 -5.96 -12.85
N ASN A 70 -3.04 -5.24 -13.97
CA ASN A 70 -2.51 -5.70 -15.25
C ASN A 70 -0.99 -5.94 -15.21
N ALA A 71 -0.23 -5.00 -14.65
CA ALA A 71 1.22 -5.15 -14.50
C ALA A 71 1.59 -6.37 -13.65
N LEU A 72 0.92 -6.58 -12.52
CA LEU A 72 1.19 -7.72 -11.64
C LEU A 72 0.77 -9.06 -12.26
N ARG A 73 -0.31 -9.10 -13.05
CA ARG A 73 -0.65 -10.29 -13.84
C ARG A 73 0.40 -10.59 -14.92
N ARG A 74 0.99 -9.58 -15.56
CA ARG A 74 2.11 -9.78 -16.50
C ARG A 74 3.34 -10.35 -15.80
N ALA A 75 3.67 -9.82 -14.62
CA ALA A 75 4.77 -10.30 -13.78
C ALA A 75 4.60 -11.77 -13.41
N ARG A 76 3.41 -12.13 -12.91
CA ARG A 76 3.13 -13.46 -12.38
C ARG A 76 2.88 -14.51 -13.46
N SER A 77 2.47 -14.12 -14.66
CA SER A 77 2.35 -15.03 -15.82
C SER A 77 3.69 -15.32 -16.52
N GLY A 78 4.80 -14.75 -16.03
CA GLY A 78 6.13 -14.94 -16.62
C GLY A 78 6.35 -14.18 -17.93
N LEU A 79 5.49 -13.21 -18.25
CA LEU A 79 5.60 -12.35 -19.44
C LEU A 79 6.52 -11.13 -19.21
N GLN A 80 6.96 -10.90 -17.97
CA GLN A 80 7.88 -9.82 -17.62
C GLN A 80 9.33 -10.33 -17.57
N ASP A 81 10.28 -9.41 -17.77
CA ASP A 81 11.71 -9.68 -17.61
C ASP A 81 12.03 -10.15 -16.17
N PRO A 82 12.60 -11.34 -15.97
CA PRO A 82 12.96 -11.87 -14.64
C PRO A 82 14.15 -11.15 -13.99
N ASN A 83 14.76 -10.18 -14.66
CA ASN A 83 15.80 -9.33 -14.09
C ASN A 83 15.26 -8.02 -13.51
N ARG A 84 13.97 -7.72 -13.66
CA ARG A 84 13.38 -6.47 -13.17
C ARG A 84 12.51 -6.73 -11.93
N PRO A 85 12.17 -5.69 -11.14
CA PRO A 85 11.19 -5.80 -10.07
C PRO A 85 9.84 -6.30 -10.60
N ILE A 86 9.01 -6.87 -9.71
CA ILE A 86 7.65 -7.37 -10.03
C ILE A 86 6.79 -6.28 -10.71
N GLY A 87 7.03 -5.02 -10.37
CA GLY A 87 6.45 -3.90 -11.09
C GLY A 87 7.06 -2.59 -10.64
N SER A 88 7.17 -1.65 -11.58
CA SER A 88 7.62 -0.28 -11.29
C SER A 88 6.58 0.75 -11.72
N PHE A 89 6.16 1.60 -10.78
CA PHE A 89 5.08 2.56 -10.98
C PHE A 89 5.43 3.96 -10.53
N ILE A 90 4.98 4.96 -11.28
CA ILE A 90 4.89 6.34 -10.80
C ILE A 90 3.41 6.68 -10.55
N PHE A 91 3.06 6.95 -9.30
CA PHE A 91 1.74 7.40 -8.88
C PHE A 91 1.69 8.93 -8.83
N MET A 92 0.98 9.53 -9.76
CA MET A 92 0.79 10.97 -9.88
C MET A 92 -0.60 11.38 -9.40
N GLY A 93 -0.74 12.59 -8.89
CA GLY A 93 -2.03 13.17 -8.52
C GLY A 93 -2.04 13.77 -7.12
N PRO A 94 -3.15 14.40 -6.70
CA PRO A 94 -3.15 15.23 -5.51
C PRO A 94 -2.84 14.50 -4.21
N THR A 95 -2.48 15.26 -3.18
CA THR A 95 -2.33 14.70 -1.83
C THR A 95 -3.65 14.13 -1.31
N GLY A 96 -3.60 12.96 -0.68
CA GLY A 96 -4.74 12.39 0.04
C GLY A 96 -5.80 11.72 -0.85
N VAL A 97 -5.49 11.40 -2.11
CA VAL A 97 -6.39 10.71 -3.05
C VAL A 97 -6.29 9.17 -3.03
N GLY A 98 -5.27 8.62 -2.36
CA GLY A 98 -5.13 7.16 -2.20
C GLY A 98 -3.82 6.54 -2.69
N LYS A 99 -2.83 7.32 -3.16
CA LYS A 99 -1.53 6.82 -3.65
C LYS A 99 -0.85 5.84 -2.67
N THR A 100 -0.63 6.29 -1.43
CA THR A 100 -0.05 5.46 -0.36
C THR A 100 -0.99 4.34 0.10
N GLU A 101 -2.31 4.53 0.03
CA GLU A 101 -3.27 3.49 0.42
C GLU A 101 -3.25 2.34 -0.58
N LEU A 102 -3.10 2.62 -1.88
CA LEU A 102 -2.90 1.59 -2.90
C LEU A 102 -1.58 0.84 -2.66
N ALA A 103 -0.48 1.53 -2.36
CA ALA A 103 0.79 0.87 -2.03
C ALA A 103 0.65 -0.12 -0.85
N LYS A 104 -0.05 0.28 0.21
CA LYS A 104 -0.35 -0.59 1.36
C LYS A 104 -1.27 -1.75 1.02
N ALA A 105 -2.31 -1.48 0.23
CA ALA A 105 -3.24 -2.51 -0.24
C ALA A 105 -2.51 -3.55 -1.09
N LEU A 106 -1.52 -3.14 -1.89
CA LEU A 106 -0.68 -4.05 -2.67
C LEU A 106 0.28 -4.86 -1.79
N ALA A 107 0.85 -4.26 -0.75
CA ALA A 107 1.69 -4.98 0.22
C ALA A 107 0.89 -6.09 0.91
N GLU A 108 -0.28 -5.75 1.44
CA GLU A 108 -1.21 -6.71 2.05
C GLU A 108 -1.66 -7.77 1.05
N PHE A 109 -1.97 -7.39 -0.19
CA PHE A 109 -2.53 -8.31 -1.17
C PHE A 109 -1.50 -9.28 -1.76
N ILE A 110 -0.27 -8.82 -2.04
CA ILE A 110 0.76 -9.63 -2.70
C ILE A 110 1.66 -10.37 -1.70
N PHE A 111 1.89 -9.79 -0.53
CA PHE A 111 2.81 -10.34 0.47
C PHE A 111 2.10 -10.79 1.75
N ASP A 112 0.76 -10.76 1.78
CA ASP A 112 -0.07 -11.09 2.96
C ASP A 112 0.33 -10.31 4.24
N ASP A 113 1.01 -9.16 4.08
CA ASP A 113 1.49 -8.28 5.16
C ASP A 113 1.47 -6.81 4.71
N GLU A 114 0.60 -5.98 5.31
CA GLU A 114 0.59 -4.52 5.07
C GLU A 114 1.94 -3.86 5.47
N GLN A 115 2.66 -4.44 6.44
CA GLN A 115 3.97 -3.97 6.90
C GLN A 115 5.13 -4.49 6.02
N ALA A 116 4.85 -5.26 4.96
CA ALA A 116 5.81 -5.57 3.90
C ALA A 116 5.98 -4.39 2.94
N MET A 117 6.14 -3.19 3.50
CA MET A 117 6.37 -1.96 2.76
C MET A 117 7.48 -1.15 3.45
N THR A 118 8.51 -0.81 2.68
CA THR A 118 9.54 0.15 3.10
C THR A 118 9.21 1.49 2.48
N ARG A 119 8.76 2.44 3.30
CA ARG A 119 8.50 3.82 2.89
C ARG A 119 9.73 4.68 3.10
N ILE A 120 10.06 5.49 2.10
CA ILE A 120 11.24 6.34 2.05
C ILE A 120 10.77 7.71 1.57
N ASP A 121 10.93 8.73 2.41
CA ASP A 121 10.58 10.11 2.07
C ASP A 121 11.74 10.75 1.29
N MET A 122 11.52 11.08 0.01
CA MET A 122 12.55 11.64 -0.85
C MET A 122 12.93 13.07 -0.50
N SER A 123 12.13 13.76 0.31
CA SER A 123 12.49 15.06 0.88
C SER A 123 13.67 14.95 1.85
N GLU A 124 13.97 13.77 2.42
CA GLU A 124 15.18 13.56 3.23
C GLU A 124 16.46 13.40 2.38
N PHE A 125 16.30 13.24 1.06
CA PHE A 125 17.37 12.93 0.11
C PHE A 125 17.58 14.04 -0.93
N MET A 126 17.22 15.28 -0.59
CA MET A 126 17.39 16.47 -1.44
C MET A 126 18.86 16.85 -1.67
N GLU A 127 19.74 16.49 -0.74
CA GLU A 127 21.15 16.90 -0.75
C GLU A 127 22.06 15.73 -1.13
N LYS A 128 23.14 16.03 -1.86
CA LYS A 128 24.05 14.98 -2.36
C LYS A 128 24.60 14.06 -1.26
N HIS A 129 24.94 14.61 -0.10
CA HIS A 129 25.54 13.82 0.98
C HIS A 129 24.52 12.89 1.66
N SER A 130 23.23 13.25 1.68
CA SER A 130 22.20 12.41 2.29
C SER A 130 21.88 11.16 1.46
N VAL A 131 22.16 11.17 0.15
CA VAL A 131 22.04 10.01 -0.75
C VAL A 131 22.86 8.82 -0.26
N SER A 132 24.04 9.06 0.33
CA SER A 132 24.88 7.99 0.89
C SER A 132 24.17 7.21 2.00
N ARG A 133 23.19 7.79 2.70
CA ARG A 133 22.41 7.09 3.73
C ARG A 133 21.51 5.98 3.14
N LEU A 134 21.13 6.06 1.86
CA LEU A 134 20.32 5.01 1.22
C LEU A 134 21.11 3.72 1.02
N ILE A 135 22.37 3.84 0.59
CA ILE A 135 23.22 2.70 0.20
C ILE A 135 24.37 2.42 1.18
N GLY A 136 24.56 3.29 2.17
CA GLY A 136 25.64 3.21 3.14
C GLY A 136 26.79 4.14 2.77
N ALA A 137 27.47 4.66 3.79
CA ALA A 137 28.64 5.50 3.57
C ALA A 137 29.79 4.68 2.96
N PRO A 138 30.68 5.29 2.15
CA PRO A 138 31.87 4.62 1.65
C PRO A 138 32.92 4.41 2.75
N PRO A 139 33.93 3.53 2.53
CA PRO A 139 35.01 3.29 3.50
C PRO A 139 35.70 4.59 3.95
N GLY A 140 35.80 4.79 5.27
CA GLY A 140 36.46 5.95 5.88
C GLY A 140 35.53 7.09 6.30
N TYR A 141 34.21 6.96 6.15
CA TYR A 141 33.21 7.94 6.60
C TYR A 141 32.45 7.46 7.85
N VAL A 142 31.95 8.40 8.67
CA VAL A 142 31.08 8.07 9.82
C VAL A 142 29.80 7.40 9.34
N GLY A 143 29.38 6.31 9.99
CA GLY A 143 28.23 5.50 9.57
C GLY A 143 28.58 4.40 8.56
N TYR A 144 29.86 4.21 8.23
CA TYR A 144 30.31 3.13 7.34
C TYR A 144 29.83 1.74 7.79
N GLU A 145 29.82 1.42 9.09
CA GLU A 145 29.41 0.06 9.54
C GLU A 145 27.90 -0.18 9.60
N GLU A 146 27.07 0.86 9.46
CA GLU A 146 25.62 0.76 9.65
C GLU A 146 24.87 0.24 8.40
N GLY A 147 25.56 0.14 7.26
CA GLY A 147 24.95 -0.21 5.98
C GLY A 147 24.05 0.91 5.44
N GLY A 148 23.41 0.66 4.30
CA GLY A 148 22.44 1.60 3.72
C GLY A 148 21.03 1.34 4.21
N TYR A 149 20.25 2.39 4.44
CA TYR A 149 18.86 2.25 4.85
C TYR A 149 18.04 1.40 3.87
N LEU A 150 18.21 1.62 2.56
CA LEU A 150 17.50 0.88 1.52
C LEU A 150 18.06 -0.52 1.33
N THR A 151 19.39 -0.65 1.29
CA THR A 151 20.04 -1.96 1.11
C THR A 151 19.73 -2.90 2.26
N GLU A 152 19.77 -2.42 3.50
CA GLU A 152 19.40 -3.18 4.69
C GLU A 152 17.92 -3.53 4.74
N ALA A 153 17.04 -2.61 4.34
CA ALA A 153 15.60 -2.87 4.28
C ALA A 153 15.27 -4.00 3.30
N VAL A 154 15.84 -3.95 2.08
CA VAL A 154 15.66 -5.01 1.07
C VAL A 154 16.31 -6.31 1.53
N ARG A 155 17.50 -6.27 2.13
CA ARG A 155 18.15 -7.49 2.65
C ARG A 155 17.29 -8.20 3.69
N ARG A 156 16.62 -7.45 4.56
CA ARG A 156 15.75 -7.99 5.63
C ARG A 156 14.39 -8.43 5.09
N LYS A 157 13.84 -7.72 4.11
CA LYS A 157 12.54 -8.00 3.48
C LYS A 157 12.65 -7.91 1.96
N PRO A 158 13.21 -8.94 1.30
CA PRO A 158 13.46 -8.93 -0.16
C PRO A 158 12.18 -8.96 -1.00
N TYR A 159 11.07 -9.35 -0.38
CA TYR A 159 9.73 -9.29 -0.94
C TYR A 159 8.96 -8.19 -0.21
N SER A 160 8.87 -7.04 -0.85
CA SER A 160 8.22 -5.88 -0.24
C SER A 160 7.85 -4.85 -1.28
N VAL A 161 6.97 -3.94 -0.89
CA VAL A 161 6.74 -2.69 -1.61
C VAL A 161 7.80 -1.67 -1.20
N LEU A 162 8.59 -1.18 -2.15
CA LEU A 162 9.48 -0.05 -1.96
C LEU A 162 8.75 1.23 -2.38
N LEU A 163 8.33 2.03 -1.39
CA LEU A 163 7.57 3.26 -1.62
C LEU A 163 8.47 4.49 -1.47
N PHE A 164 8.79 5.13 -2.59
CA PHE A 164 9.53 6.38 -2.66
C PHE A 164 8.54 7.55 -2.75
N ASP A 165 8.31 8.24 -1.64
CA ASP A 165 7.33 9.33 -1.56
C ASP A 165 7.95 10.65 -2.02
N GLU A 166 7.21 11.47 -2.77
CA GLU A 166 7.64 12.78 -3.28
C GLU A 166 8.93 12.73 -4.11
N ILE A 167 8.99 11.81 -5.08
CA ILE A 167 10.22 11.51 -5.86
C ILE A 167 10.82 12.73 -6.57
N GLU A 168 10.02 13.75 -6.88
CA GLU A 168 10.49 15.01 -7.46
C GLU A 168 11.42 15.83 -6.56
N LYS A 169 11.44 15.54 -5.25
CA LYS A 169 12.30 16.22 -4.28
C LYS A 169 13.68 15.59 -4.19
N ALA A 170 13.85 14.35 -4.66
CA ALA A 170 15.12 13.65 -4.56
C ALA A 170 16.25 14.36 -5.30
N HIS A 171 17.46 14.27 -4.75
CA HIS A 171 18.67 14.65 -5.46
C HIS A 171 18.87 13.78 -6.71
N GLN A 172 19.49 14.33 -7.76
CA GLN A 172 19.70 13.62 -9.04
C GLN A 172 20.45 12.28 -8.88
N ASP A 173 21.36 12.19 -7.90
CA ASP A 173 22.13 10.96 -7.65
C ASP A 173 21.27 9.80 -7.12
N VAL A 174 20.08 10.08 -6.56
CA VAL A 174 19.12 9.02 -6.15
C VAL A 174 18.59 8.28 -7.37
N PHE A 175 18.41 8.96 -8.50
CA PHE A 175 17.90 8.32 -9.72
C PHE A 175 18.88 7.30 -10.30
N ASN A 176 20.19 7.48 -10.09
CA ASN A 176 21.18 6.47 -10.47
C ASN A 176 21.01 5.17 -9.68
N ILE A 177 20.70 5.30 -8.38
CA ILE A 177 20.37 4.17 -7.51
C ILE A 177 19.08 3.50 -7.97
N LEU A 178 18.04 4.28 -8.27
CA LEU A 178 16.78 3.74 -8.76
C LEU A 178 16.93 3.03 -10.10
N LEU A 179 17.72 3.56 -11.03
CA LEU A 179 18.00 2.90 -12.31
C LEU A 179 18.62 1.51 -12.10
N GLN A 180 19.52 1.33 -11.13
CA GLN A 180 20.07 0.01 -10.81
C GLN A 180 18.97 -0.98 -10.40
N ILE A 181 18.02 -0.53 -9.59
CA ILE A 181 16.89 -1.34 -9.14
C ILE A 181 15.96 -1.67 -10.32
N LEU A 182 15.66 -0.69 -11.17
CA LEU A 182 14.69 -0.81 -12.25
C LEU A 182 15.21 -1.60 -13.46
N ASP A 183 16.53 -1.57 -13.69
CA ASP A 183 17.19 -2.23 -14.83
C ASP A 183 17.64 -3.64 -14.48
N ASP A 184 18.35 -3.80 -13.35
CA ASP A 184 19.03 -5.05 -13.00
C ASP A 184 18.34 -5.80 -11.85
N GLY A 185 17.29 -5.21 -11.27
CA GLY A 185 16.59 -5.79 -10.12
C GLY A 185 17.53 -5.96 -8.93
N ARG A 186 18.55 -5.10 -8.81
CA ARG A 186 19.62 -5.22 -7.82
C ARG A 186 19.99 -3.87 -7.26
N LEU A 187 20.56 -3.87 -6.07
CA LEU A 187 21.09 -2.67 -5.45
C LEU A 187 22.42 -2.98 -4.78
N THR A 188 23.45 -2.16 -5.05
CA THR A 188 24.78 -2.35 -4.45
C THR A 188 25.03 -1.29 -3.37
N ASP A 189 25.47 -1.74 -2.20
CA ASP A 189 25.78 -0.88 -1.05
C ASP A 189 27.19 -0.26 -1.16
N GLY A 190 27.51 0.66 -0.24
CA GLY A 190 28.82 1.33 -0.17
C GLY A 190 30.01 0.39 0.11
N HIS A 191 29.77 -0.86 0.51
CA HIS A 191 30.77 -1.91 0.70
C HIS A 191 30.92 -2.83 -0.52
N GLY A 192 30.14 -2.62 -1.58
CA GLY A 192 30.10 -3.50 -2.74
C GLY A 192 29.24 -4.76 -2.56
N ARG A 193 28.44 -4.85 -1.49
CA ARG A 193 27.48 -5.95 -1.32
C ARG A 193 26.23 -5.67 -2.13
N THR A 194 25.77 -6.66 -2.89
CA THR A 194 24.57 -6.54 -3.72
C THR A 194 23.38 -7.24 -3.06
N VAL A 195 22.24 -6.57 -3.05
CA VAL A 195 20.94 -7.11 -2.63
C VAL A 195 20.02 -7.27 -3.83
N ASP A 196 19.13 -8.27 -3.76
CA ASP A 196 18.17 -8.61 -4.81
C ASP A 196 16.84 -7.85 -4.60
N CYS A 197 16.43 -7.08 -5.59
CA CYS A 197 15.20 -6.31 -5.64
C CYS A 197 14.17 -6.88 -6.64
N LYS A 198 14.44 -8.00 -7.32
CA LYS A 198 13.54 -8.60 -8.33
C LYS A 198 12.17 -8.96 -7.77
N ASN A 199 12.11 -9.30 -6.48
CA ASN A 199 10.87 -9.65 -5.79
C ASN A 199 10.17 -8.45 -5.14
N THR A 200 10.55 -7.23 -5.49
CA THR A 200 9.94 -6.00 -4.96
C THR A 200 8.93 -5.40 -5.92
N ILE A 201 7.99 -4.63 -5.37
CA ILE A 201 7.15 -3.71 -6.13
C ILE A 201 7.67 -2.30 -5.86
N VAL A 202 8.15 -1.61 -6.89
CA VAL A 202 8.70 -0.26 -6.76
C VAL A 202 7.61 0.76 -7.08
N ILE A 203 7.25 1.58 -6.09
CA ILE A 203 6.24 2.64 -6.24
C ILE A 203 6.89 3.97 -5.91
N MET A 204 6.78 4.92 -6.83
CA MET A 204 7.18 6.29 -6.61
C MET A 204 5.93 7.17 -6.60
N THR A 205 5.72 7.97 -5.56
CA THR A 205 4.64 8.96 -5.58
C THR A 205 5.21 10.30 -6.04
N SER A 206 4.39 11.06 -6.75
CA SER A 206 4.71 12.43 -7.10
C SER A 206 3.47 13.31 -7.03
N ASN A 207 3.68 14.58 -6.70
CA ASN A 207 2.68 15.64 -6.81
C ASN A 207 2.90 16.49 -8.08
N ILE A 208 3.76 16.05 -9.00
CA ILE A 208 3.97 16.71 -10.29
C ILE A 208 2.69 16.71 -11.10
N GLY A 209 2.34 17.88 -11.63
CA GLY A 209 1.19 18.06 -12.51
C GLY A 209 -0.15 18.10 -11.78
N ASP A 210 -0.16 18.15 -10.44
CA ASP A 210 -1.38 18.25 -9.63
C ASP A 210 -2.26 19.44 -10.05
N GLN A 211 -1.62 20.58 -10.37
CA GLN A 211 -2.32 21.78 -10.85
C GLN A 211 -3.15 21.51 -12.11
N TRP A 212 -2.69 20.63 -13.00
CA TRP A 212 -3.39 20.27 -14.23
C TRP A 212 -4.47 19.23 -13.95
N ILE A 213 -4.19 18.26 -13.08
CA ILE A 213 -5.16 17.22 -12.69
C ILE A 213 -6.39 17.85 -12.03
N GLN A 214 -6.17 18.88 -11.21
CA GLN A 214 -7.21 19.63 -10.49
C GLN A 214 -7.87 20.76 -11.30
N ASP A 215 -7.39 21.04 -12.52
CA ASP A 215 -7.98 22.09 -13.37
C ASP A 215 -9.20 21.56 -14.13
N PHE A 216 -10.35 21.56 -13.45
CA PHE A 216 -11.63 21.12 -14.02
C PHE A 216 -12.15 22.01 -15.17
N SER A 217 -11.50 23.14 -15.48
CA SER A 217 -11.83 23.93 -16.66
C SER A 217 -11.28 23.31 -17.95
N LEU A 218 -10.29 22.41 -17.84
CA LEU A 218 -9.68 21.71 -18.95
C LEU A 218 -10.37 20.36 -19.23
N GLY A 219 -10.48 20.01 -20.51
CA GLY A 219 -10.86 18.65 -20.92
C GLY A 219 -9.86 17.61 -20.40
N GLU A 220 -10.33 16.37 -20.18
CA GLU A 220 -9.51 15.28 -19.65
C GLU A 220 -8.24 15.00 -20.48
N GLU A 221 -8.37 15.02 -21.81
CA GLU A 221 -7.24 14.81 -22.72
C GLU A 221 -6.17 15.90 -22.57
N GLU A 222 -6.58 17.16 -22.45
CA GLU A 222 -5.68 18.30 -22.26
C GLU A 222 -5.01 18.25 -20.88
N ARG A 223 -5.74 17.89 -19.82
CA ARG A 223 -5.14 17.63 -18.49
C ARG A 223 -4.07 16.56 -18.58
N ARG A 224 -4.38 15.41 -19.18
CA ARG A 224 -3.43 14.30 -19.36
C ARG A 224 -2.18 14.73 -20.14
N LYS A 225 -2.36 15.50 -21.21
CA LYS A 225 -1.26 16.01 -22.04
C LYS A 225 -0.33 16.92 -21.24
N ARG A 226 -0.86 17.94 -20.55
CA ARG A 226 -0.06 18.88 -19.75
C ARG A 226 0.63 18.20 -18.58
N THR A 227 -0.05 17.26 -17.93
CA THR A 227 0.51 16.43 -16.87
C THR A 227 1.70 15.61 -17.39
N ALA A 228 1.58 14.97 -18.56
CA ALA A 228 2.67 14.22 -19.19
C ALA A 228 3.84 15.12 -19.64
N GLU A 229 3.55 16.32 -20.16
CA GLU A 229 4.59 17.31 -20.52
C GLU A 229 5.37 17.76 -19.29
N THR A 230 4.68 18.04 -18.18
CA THR A 230 5.32 18.43 -16.91
C THR A 230 6.21 17.31 -16.39
N LEU A 231 5.75 16.05 -16.43
CA LEU A 231 6.53 14.90 -16.01
C LEU A 231 7.83 14.74 -16.82
N ARG A 232 7.73 14.86 -18.16
CA ARG A 232 8.89 14.77 -19.07
C ARG A 232 9.87 15.92 -18.92
N ALA A 233 9.39 17.08 -18.46
CA ALA A 233 10.26 18.21 -18.14
C ALA A 233 11.02 17.99 -16.82
N THR A 234 10.45 17.25 -15.87
CA THR A 234 11.07 17.00 -14.56
C THR A 234 12.01 15.80 -14.56
N PHE A 235 11.61 14.69 -15.18
CA PHE A 235 12.41 13.46 -15.19
C PHE A 235 13.04 13.19 -16.55
N LYS A 236 14.26 12.66 -16.52
CA LYS A 236 14.98 12.28 -17.73
C LYS A 236 14.26 11.12 -18.44
N PRO A 237 14.28 11.08 -19.79
CA PRO A 237 13.68 9.98 -20.55
C PRO A 237 14.23 8.59 -20.18
N GLU A 238 15.53 8.52 -19.84
CA GLU A 238 16.18 7.27 -19.42
C GLU A 238 15.49 6.63 -18.22
N PHE A 239 15.08 7.43 -17.24
CA PHE A 239 14.37 6.95 -16.06
C PHE A 239 12.93 6.56 -16.37
N LEU A 240 12.20 7.41 -17.11
CA LEU A 240 10.79 7.15 -17.46
C LEU A 240 10.63 5.87 -18.29
N ASN A 241 11.60 5.55 -19.16
CA ASN A 241 11.58 4.33 -19.97
C ASN A 241 11.76 3.03 -19.16
N ARG A 242 12.09 3.12 -17.87
CA ARG A 242 12.27 1.97 -16.96
C ARG A 242 11.08 1.76 -16.01
N ILE A 243 10.09 2.63 -16.12
CA ILE A 243 8.83 2.54 -15.38
C ILE A 243 7.86 1.72 -16.22
N ASP A 244 7.24 0.71 -15.61
CA ASP A 244 6.29 -0.13 -16.33
C ASP A 244 5.00 0.63 -16.64
N ASP A 245 4.50 1.43 -15.68
CA ASP A 245 3.30 2.25 -15.87
C ASP A 245 3.35 3.57 -15.06
N ILE A 246 2.95 4.67 -15.70
CA ILE A 246 2.76 5.98 -15.07
C ILE A 246 1.25 6.16 -14.85
N ILE A 247 0.84 6.30 -13.61
CA ILE A 247 -0.55 6.18 -13.18
C ILE A 247 -1.03 7.49 -12.58
N ASN A 248 -2.06 8.07 -13.20
CA ASN A 248 -2.71 9.28 -12.71
C ASN A 248 -3.87 8.94 -11.77
N PHE A 249 -3.82 9.47 -10.56
CA PHE A 249 -4.90 9.41 -9.58
C PHE A 249 -5.79 10.63 -9.76
N ARG A 250 -7.11 10.39 -9.82
CA ARG A 250 -8.08 11.48 -9.91
C ARG A 250 -8.38 12.06 -8.53
N SER A 251 -8.84 13.30 -8.52
CA SER A 251 -9.45 13.90 -7.33
C SER A 251 -10.65 13.07 -6.87
N LEU A 252 -10.80 12.94 -5.55
CA LEU A 252 -11.93 12.24 -4.95
C LEU A 252 -13.21 13.08 -5.06
N THR A 253 -14.33 12.43 -5.36
CA THR A 253 -15.66 13.04 -5.31
C THR A 253 -16.24 12.92 -3.89
N ILE A 254 -17.33 13.64 -3.62
CA ILE A 254 -18.06 13.50 -2.34
C ILE A 254 -18.53 12.06 -2.15
N THR A 255 -18.99 11.39 -3.21
CA THR A 255 -19.44 9.99 -3.14
C THR A 255 -18.29 9.03 -2.84
N ASP A 256 -17.07 9.33 -3.28
CA ASP A 256 -15.88 8.55 -2.88
C ASP A 256 -15.61 8.73 -1.38
N ILE A 257 -15.72 9.97 -0.88
CA ILE A 257 -15.52 10.29 0.54
C ILE A 257 -16.54 9.57 1.42
N ASP A 258 -17.80 9.51 1.02
CA ASP A 258 -18.86 8.78 1.74
C ASP A 258 -18.49 7.29 1.90
N GLN A 259 -18.00 6.64 0.84
CA GLN A 259 -17.55 5.25 0.91
C GLN A 259 -16.28 5.08 1.77
N ILE A 260 -15.36 6.05 1.72
CA ILE A 260 -14.18 6.04 2.59
C ILE A 260 -14.61 6.15 4.06
N ILE A 261 -15.63 6.95 4.38
CA ILE A 261 -16.21 7.00 5.73
C ILE A 261 -16.70 5.63 6.14
N ASP A 262 -17.45 4.93 5.29
CA ASP A 262 -17.96 3.58 5.60
C ASP A 262 -16.82 2.60 5.94
N ILE A 263 -15.70 2.68 5.23
CA ILE A 263 -14.49 1.90 5.54
C ILE A 263 -13.94 2.28 6.92
N GLN A 264 -13.82 3.58 7.24
CA GLN A 264 -13.28 4.01 8.54
C GLN A 264 -14.21 3.65 9.70
N ILE A 265 -15.53 3.80 9.52
CA ILE A 265 -16.53 3.39 10.50
C ILE A 265 -16.48 1.89 10.72
N SER A 266 -16.33 1.09 9.67
CA SER A 266 -16.14 -0.35 9.79
C SER A 266 -14.89 -0.72 10.61
N ARG A 267 -13.81 0.06 10.51
CA ARG A 267 -12.60 -0.10 11.34
C ARG A 267 -12.84 0.29 12.81
N ILE A 268 -13.66 1.32 13.07
CA ILE A 268 -14.09 1.68 14.42
C ILE A 268 -14.98 0.56 14.99
N GLN A 269 -15.96 0.08 14.21
CA GLN A 269 -16.86 -1.00 14.58
C GLN A 269 -16.10 -2.27 14.98
N LYS A 270 -15.07 -2.67 14.22
CA LYS A 270 -14.21 -3.82 14.58
C LYS A 270 -13.58 -3.67 15.97
N ARG A 271 -13.17 -2.48 16.38
CA ARG A 271 -12.62 -2.23 17.73
C ARG A 271 -13.70 -2.23 18.82
N LEU A 272 -14.94 -1.90 18.46
CA LEU A 272 -16.09 -1.93 19.38
C LEU A 272 -16.68 -3.33 19.55
N GLN A 273 -16.42 -4.25 18.60
CA GLN A 273 -16.88 -5.65 18.69
C GLN A 273 -16.36 -6.37 19.93
N ASP A 274 -15.14 -6.08 20.39
CA ASP A 274 -14.59 -6.64 21.63
C ASP A 274 -15.41 -6.26 22.88
N ARG A 275 -16.21 -5.20 22.78
CA ARG A 275 -17.13 -4.72 23.82
C ARG A 275 -18.61 -4.99 23.48
N LYS A 276 -18.87 -5.71 22.38
CA LYS A 276 -20.19 -5.96 21.80
C LYS A 276 -21.05 -4.71 21.59
N ILE A 277 -20.42 -3.57 21.31
CA ILE A 277 -21.14 -2.35 20.98
C ILE A 277 -21.27 -2.25 19.46
N TYR A 278 -22.46 -1.95 18.98
CA TYR A 278 -22.71 -1.68 17.56
C TYR A 278 -22.85 -0.18 17.34
N LEU A 279 -22.18 0.35 16.32
CA LEU A 279 -22.19 1.75 15.92
C LEU A 279 -22.77 1.87 14.50
N GLU A 280 -23.84 2.64 14.38
CA GLU A 280 -24.46 3.04 13.12
C GLU A 280 -24.31 4.56 12.95
N LEU A 281 -24.05 5.04 11.73
CA LEU A 281 -24.11 6.47 11.42
C LEU A 281 -25.35 6.76 10.60
N THR A 282 -26.03 7.86 10.92
CA THR A 282 -27.09 8.41 10.07
C THR A 282 -26.52 8.99 8.78
N ASP A 283 -27.35 9.11 7.74
CA ASP A 283 -26.98 9.78 6.48
C ASP A 283 -26.63 11.26 6.70
N VAL A 284 -27.28 11.91 7.68
CA VAL A 284 -27.00 13.29 8.08
C VAL A 284 -25.58 13.38 8.66
N ALA A 285 -25.23 12.49 9.58
CA ALA A 285 -23.89 12.43 10.14
C ALA A 285 -22.83 12.14 9.09
N LYS A 286 -23.09 11.18 8.19
CA LYS A 286 -22.17 10.85 7.08
C LYS A 286 -21.93 12.06 6.19
N THR A 287 -23.00 12.74 5.76
CA THR A 287 -22.90 13.95 4.91
C THR A 287 -22.12 15.06 5.60
N TYR A 288 -22.34 15.27 6.89
CA TYR A 288 -21.62 16.27 7.67
C TYR A 288 -20.11 15.94 7.74
N LEU A 289 -19.79 14.69 8.05
CA LEU A 289 -18.41 14.21 8.11
C LEU A 289 -17.71 14.28 6.75
N SER A 290 -18.40 14.02 5.65
CA SER A 290 -17.85 14.17 4.30
C SER A 290 -17.48 15.62 4.01
N LYS A 291 -18.36 16.58 4.34
CA LYS A 291 -18.06 18.01 4.17
C LYS A 291 -16.92 18.48 5.07
N ALA A 292 -16.85 18.01 6.31
CA ALA A 292 -15.83 18.39 7.27
C ALA A 292 -14.48 17.66 7.07
N GLY A 293 -14.50 16.48 6.47
CA GLY A 293 -13.34 15.60 6.26
C GLY A 293 -12.74 15.66 4.86
N TYR A 294 -13.41 16.31 3.91
CA TYR A 294 -12.95 16.51 2.54
C TYR A 294 -12.37 17.91 2.33
N SER A 295 -11.25 17.97 1.63
CA SER A 295 -10.69 19.21 1.10
C SER A 295 -10.27 19.00 -0.35
N PRO A 296 -10.63 19.91 -1.29
CA PRO A 296 -10.15 19.83 -2.66
C PRO A 296 -8.61 19.76 -2.76
N THR A 297 -7.91 20.44 -1.84
CA THR A 297 -6.44 20.48 -1.80
C THR A 297 -5.82 19.24 -1.16
N TYR A 298 -6.44 18.70 -0.10
CA TYR A 298 -5.85 17.63 0.72
C TYR A 298 -6.55 16.27 0.60
N GLY A 299 -7.54 16.14 -0.29
CA GLY A 299 -8.32 14.93 -0.48
C GLY A 299 -8.98 14.46 0.82
N ALA A 300 -8.89 13.16 1.09
CA ALA A 300 -9.41 12.52 2.31
C ALA A 300 -8.45 12.59 3.51
N ARG A 301 -7.30 13.27 3.40
CA ARG A 301 -6.29 13.33 4.49
C ARG A 301 -6.86 13.86 5.82
N PRO A 302 -7.72 14.89 5.85
CA PRO A 302 -8.33 15.38 7.09
C PRO A 302 -9.31 14.38 7.73
N LEU A 303 -9.92 13.50 6.93
CA LEU A 303 -11.05 12.67 7.33
C LEU A 303 -10.79 11.83 8.57
N LYS A 304 -9.62 11.18 8.65
CA LYS A 304 -9.25 10.36 9.83
C LYS A 304 -9.26 11.18 11.11
N ARG A 305 -8.72 12.41 11.06
CA ARG A 305 -8.68 13.32 12.21
C ARG A 305 -10.09 13.82 12.56
N THR A 306 -10.91 14.12 11.55
CA THR A 306 -12.31 14.52 11.72
C THR A 306 -13.12 13.42 12.41
N LEU A 307 -13.02 12.18 11.95
CA LEU A 307 -13.67 11.03 12.57
C LEU A 307 -13.18 10.78 14.00
N GLN A 308 -11.87 10.86 14.24
CA GLN A 308 -11.33 10.72 15.58
C GLN A 308 -11.89 11.79 16.53
N LYS A 309 -11.91 13.06 16.09
CA LYS A 309 -12.37 14.18 16.92
C LYS A 309 -13.87 14.10 17.19
N ILE A 310 -14.67 13.83 16.16
CA ILE A 310 -16.12 13.92 16.24
C ILE A 310 -16.70 12.62 16.79
N ILE A 311 -16.32 11.47 16.24
CA ILE A 311 -16.89 10.18 16.61
C ILE A 311 -16.11 9.55 17.78
N GLU A 312 -14.83 9.21 17.59
CA GLU A 312 -14.09 8.40 18.57
C GLU A 312 -13.96 9.08 19.94
N ASN A 313 -13.58 10.36 19.98
CA ASN A 313 -13.41 11.10 21.24
C ASN A 313 -14.75 11.25 21.98
N SER A 314 -15.82 11.58 21.26
CA SER A 314 -17.14 11.78 21.87
C SER A 314 -17.72 10.45 22.38
N MET A 315 -17.52 9.36 21.63
CA MET A 315 -17.85 8.02 22.09
C MET A 315 -17.05 7.63 23.33
N ALA A 316 -15.73 7.86 23.34
CA ALA A 316 -14.87 7.53 24.47
C ALA A 316 -15.35 8.23 25.75
N THR A 317 -15.70 9.52 25.68
CA THR A 317 -16.28 10.26 26.80
C THR A 317 -17.58 9.59 27.28
N LYS A 318 -18.51 9.27 26.39
CA LYS A 318 -19.79 8.62 26.73
C LYS A 318 -19.61 7.23 27.33
N MET A 319 -18.62 6.47 26.86
CA MET A 319 -18.27 5.17 27.45
C MET A 319 -17.73 5.33 28.87
N LEU A 320 -16.89 6.33 29.13
CA LEU A 320 -16.35 6.61 30.46
C LEU A 320 -17.41 7.14 31.43
N GLU A 321 -18.41 7.86 30.93
CA GLU A 321 -19.60 8.29 31.69
C GLU A 321 -20.53 7.12 32.05
N GLY A 322 -20.28 5.90 31.52
CA GLY A 322 -21.16 4.75 31.71
C GLY A 322 -22.45 4.84 30.90
N ALA A 323 -22.50 5.66 29.85
CA ALA A 323 -23.70 5.81 29.03
C ALA A 323 -23.91 4.60 28.10
N PHE A 324 -22.84 3.90 27.69
CA PHE A 324 -22.89 2.75 26.78
C PHE A 324 -22.46 1.46 27.47
N HIS A 325 -23.21 0.39 27.23
CA HIS A 325 -23.06 -0.94 27.82
C HIS A 325 -22.87 -1.99 26.72
N GLU A 326 -22.55 -3.21 27.13
CA GLU A 326 -22.47 -4.37 26.26
C GLU A 326 -23.80 -4.60 25.52
N ASP A 327 -23.74 -5.02 24.27
CA ASP A 327 -24.88 -5.27 23.37
C ASP A 327 -25.69 -4.01 22.97
N ASP A 328 -25.28 -2.81 23.39
CA ASP A 328 -25.92 -1.56 22.95
C ASP A 328 -25.73 -1.34 21.44
N HIS A 329 -26.82 -0.97 20.77
CA HIS A 329 -26.82 -0.41 19.43
C HIS A 329 -26.86 1.11 19.51
N ILE A 330 -25.75 1.75 19.18
CA ILE A 330 -25.56 3.19 19.22
C ILE A 330 -25.70 3.78 17.82
N VAL A 331 -26.62 4.72 17.65
CA VAL A 331 -26.78 5.52 16.44
C VAL A 331 -26.12 6.88 16.67
N ALA A 332 -25.16 7.23 15.83
CA ALA A 332 -24.49 8.52 15.81
C ALA A 332 -25.13 9.44 14.77
N ASP A 333 -25.64 10.56 15.23
CA ASP A 333 -26.25 11.62 14.42
C ASP A 333 -25.56 12.97 14.64
N ILE A 334 -25.90 13.99 13.84
CA ILE A 334 -25.40 15.36 13.99
C ILE A 334 -26.58 16.30 14.24
N ASP A 335 -26.51 17.08 15.32
CA ASP A 335 -27.52 18.08 15.65
C ASP A 335 -27.41 19.35 14.76
N GLU A 336 -28.38 20.26 14.88
CA GLU A 336 -28.41 21.53 14.15
C GLU A 336 -27.19 22.43 14.41
N LYS A 337 -26.47 22.21 15.51
CA LYS A 337 -25.26 22.95 15.89
C LYS A 337 -23.98 22.30 15.35
N GLY A 338 -24.08 21.19 14.65
CA GLY A 338 -22.94 20.43 14.13
C GLY A 338 -22.23 19.59 15.20
N THR A 339 -22.90 19.26 16.30
CA THR A 339 -22.37 18.42 17.37
C THR A 339 -22.87 16.99 17.20
N VAL A 340 -22.00 16.01 17.46
CA VAL A 340 -22.42 14.61 17.45
C VAL A 340 -23.34 14.31 18.62
N VAL A 341 -24.42 13.59 18.35
CA VAL A 341 -25.34 13.07 19.34
C VAL A 341 -25.41 11.56 19.16
N PHE A 342 -25.38 10.83 20.28
CA PHE A 342 -25.52 9.39 20.28
C PHE A 342 -26.85 9.01 20.91
N THR A 343 -27.61 8.16 20.23
CA THR A 343 -28.86 7.57 20.74
C THR A 343 -28.74 6.06 20.76
N LYS A 344 -29.47 5.42 21.68
CA LYS A 344 -29.59 3.96 21.71
C LYS A 344 -30.81 3.55 20.91
N LYS A 345 -30.67 2.47 20.16
CA LYS A 345 -31.76 1.86 19.39
C LYS A 345 -32.45 0.75 20.16
#